data_AF-A0A1G1EE47-F1
#
_entry.id   AF-A0A1G1EE47-F1
#
_cell.length_a   1.000
_cell.length_b   1.000
_cell.length_c   1.000
_cell.angle_alpha   90.00
_cell.angle_beta   90.00
_cell.angle_gamma   90.00
#
_symmetry.space_group_name_H-M   'P 1'
#
loop_
_entity.id
_entity.type
_entity.pdbx_description
1 polymer ?
#
loop_
_entity_poly.entity_id
_entity_poly.type
_entity_poly.pdbx_seq_one_letter_code
_entity_poly.pdbx_strand_id
1 'polypeptide(L)' 'MRDLHLLEAAAARPQATFEGKDLYSDIFSKAAALLDSIIRNHPFLDGNKRTAIGAACLFLERNG' A
#
# COMPACT_ATOMS: atom_id res chain seq x y z
N MET A 1 -11.58 10.09 7.69
CA MET A 1 -10.79 9.84 6.46
C MET A 1 -10.84 11.10 5.59
N ARG A 2 -9.84 11.33 4.73
CA ARG A 2 -9.81 12.48 3.81
C ARG A 2 -10.38 12.10 2.46
N ASP A 3 -9.87 11.01 1.87
CA ASP A 3 -10.30 10.52 0.56
C ASP A 3 -10.24 8.99 0.51
N LEU A 4 -11.39 8.37 0.25
CA LEU A 4 -11.51 6.92 0.17
C LEU A 4 -10.87 6.36 -1.09
N HIS A 5 -10.97 7.05 -2.22
CA HIS A 5 -10.42 6.57 -3.49
C HIS A 5 -8.89 6.49 -3.44
N LEU A 6 -8.25 7.43 -2.72
CA LEU A 6 -6.80 7.39 -2.49
C LEU A 6 -6.39 6.20 -1.61
N LEU A 7 -7.24 5.81 -0.66
CA LEU A 7 -7.01 4.63 0.17
C LEU A 7 -7.19 3.34 -0.63
N GLU A 8 -8.25 3.25 -1.43
CA GLU A 8 -8.51 2.12 -2.32
C GLU A 8 -7.39 1.94 -3.34
N ALA A 9 -6.93 3.04 -3.96
CA ALA A 9 -5.78 3.02 -4.86
C ALA A 9 -4.50 2.55 -4.17
N ALA A 10 -4.28 2.95 -2.91
CA ALA A 10 -3.16 2.44 -2.12
C ALA A 10 -3.25 0.94 -1.83
N ALA A 11 -4.43 0.45 -1.47
CA ALA A 11 -4.68 -0.96 -1.17
C ALA A 11 -4.56 -1.87 -2.42
N ALA A 12 -4.92 -1.36 -3.61
CA ALA A 12 -4.82 -2.09 -4.86
C ALA A 12 -3.37 -2.15 -5.41
N ARG A 13 -2.51 -1.18 -5.04
CA ARG A 13 -1.16 -1.03 -5.60
C ARG A 13 -0.28 -2.29 -5.52
N PRO A 14 -0.26 -3.07 -4.42
CA PRO A 14 0.53 -4.31 -4.35
C PRO A 14 0.17 -5.38 -5.40
N GLN A 15 -1.03 -5.30 -5.96
CA GLN A 15 -1.54 -6.24 -6.97
C GLN A 15 -1.46 -5.67 -8.39
N ALA A 16 -0.85 -4.48 -8.56
CA ALA A 16 -0.76 -3.85 -9.86
C ALA A 16 0.14 -4.66 -10.80
N THR A 17 -0.32 -4.84 -12.03
CA THR A 17 0.39 -5.58 -13.08
C THR A 17 0.66 -4.70 -14.30
N PHE A 18 1.74 -4.97 -15.02
CA PHE A 18 2.02 -4.40 -16.33
C PHE A 18 2.37 -5.52 -17.30
N GLU A 19 1.71 -5.55 -18.46
CA GLU A 19 1.85 -6.63 -19.47
C GLU A 19 1.68 -8.05 -18.87
N GLY A 20 0.72 -8.18 -17.94
CA GLY A 20 0.42 -9.45 -17.27
C GLY A 20 1.46 -9.92 -16.26
N LYS A 21 2.45 -9.09 -15.92
CA LYS A 21 3.46 -9.35 -14.89
C LYS A 21 3.25 -8.44 -13.69
N ASP A 22 3.47 -8.97 -12.49
CA ASP A 22 3.45 -8.17 -11.26
C ASP A 22 4.47 -7.03 -11.35
N LEU A 23 4.02 -5.80 -11.04
CA LEU A 23 4.92 -4.64 -10.95
C LEU A 23 5.89 -4.74 -9.75
N TYR A 24 5.51 -5.52 -8.74
CA TYR A 24 6.26 -5.74 -7.52
C TYR A 24 6.47 -7.25 -7.36
N SER A 25 7.70 -7.72 -7.62
CA SER A 25 8.01 -9.14 -7.79
C SER A 25 7.98 -9.96 -6.51
N ASP A 26 8.08 -9.33 -5.34
CA ASP A 26 8.23 -10.00 -4.06
C ASP A 26 7.36 -9.35 -2.98
N ILE A 27 7.17 -10.06 -1.87
CA ILE A 27 6.29 -9.60 -0.78
C ILE A 27 6.78 -8.29 -0.14
N PHE A 28 8.09 -8.03 -0.12
CA PHE A 28 8.65 -6.81 0.45
C PHE A 28 8.44 -5.61 -0.48
N SER A 29 8.64 -5.78 -1.79
CA SER A 29 8.33 -4.73 -2.77
C SER A 29 6.84 -4.42 -2.83
N LYS A 30 5.97 -5.43 -2.68
CA LYS A 30 4.51 -5.25 -2.52
C LYS A 30 4.15 -4.47 -1.26
N ALA A 31 4.74 -4.81 -0.11
CA ALA A 31 4.53 -4.09 1.14
C ALA A 31 5.04 -2.64 1.06
N ALA A 32 6.20 -2.42 0.44
CA ALA A 32 6.77 -1.10 0.22
C ALA A 32 5.87 -0.24 -0.68
N ALA A 33 5.27 -0.83 -1.71
CA ALA A 33 4.31 -0.14 -2.59
C ALA A 33 3.07 0.34 -1.83
N LEU A 34 2.50 -0.50 -0.96
CA LEU A 34 1.39 -0.13 -0.08
C LEU A 34 1.77 1.03 0.85
N LEU A 35 2.91 0.91 1.52
CA LEU A 35 3.43 1.92 2.45
C LEU A 35 3.64 3.27 1.74
N ASP A 36 4.36 3.27 0.62
CA ASP A 36 4.65 4.45 -0.18
C ASP A 36 3.38 5.15 -0.64
N SER A 37 2.38 4.38 -1.10
CA SER A 37 1.11 4.92 -1.58
C SER A 37 0.32 5.63 -0.49
N ILE A 38 0.23 5.05 0.71
CA ILE A 38 -0.48 5.68 1.84
C ILE A 38 0.26 6.94 2.28
N ILE A 39 1.59 6.92 2.34
CA ILE A 39 2.38 8.09 2.76
C ILE A 39 2.25 9.24 1.75
N ARG A 40 2.41 8.96 0.45
CA ARG A 40 2.44 10.02 -0.58
C ARG A 40 1.07 10.60 -0.90
N ASN A 41 0.02 9.78 -0.87
CA ASN A 41 -1.30 10.22 -1.29
C ASN A 41 -2.11 10.84 -0.14
N HIS A 42 -1.66 10.67 1.11
CA HIS A 42 -2.33 11.22 2.30
C HIS A 42 -3.86 10.96 2.35
N PRO A 43 -4.33 9.69 2.27
CA PRO A 43 -5.76 9.37 2.28
C PRO A 43 -6.45 9.66 3.62
N PHE A 44 -5.69 9.82 4.71
CA PHE A 44 -6.20 10.18 6.02
C PHE A 44 -5.93 11.66 6.34
N LEU A 45 -6.79 12.27 7.17
CA LEU A 45 -6.62 13.63 7.67
C LEU A 45 -5.33 13.78 8.49
N ASP A 46 -4.99 12.77 9.28
CA ASP A 46 -3.71 12.62 9.99
C ASP A 46 -3.35 11.13 10.11
N GLY A 47 -2.12 10.83 10.52
CA GLY A 47 -1.69 9.48 10.87
C GLY A 47 -1.22 8.63 9.68
N ASN A 48 -1.16 9.20 8.47
CA ASN A 48 -0.76 8.48 7.25
C ASN A 48 0.52 7.63 7.43
N LYS A 49 1.56 8.18 8.08
CA LYS A 49 2.80 7.45 8.35
C LYS A 49 2.60 6.25 9.28
N ARG A 50 1.84 6.43 10.38
CA ARG A 50 1.54 5.36 11.34
C ARG A 50 0.70 4.26 10.69
N THR A 51 -0.34 4.65 9.96
CA THR A 51 -1.20 3.71 9.24
C THR A 51 -0.43 2.97 8.14
N ALA A 52 0.44 3.64 7.40
CA ALA A 52 1.25 3.02 6.35
C ALA A 52 2.18 1.93 6.90
N ILE A 53 2.85 2.18 8.04
CA ILE A 53 3.70 1.20 8.72
C ILE A 53 2.85 0.01 9.18
N GLY A 54 1.73 0.27 9.87
CA GLY A 54 0.85 -0.80 10.34
C GLY A 54 0.28 -1.66 9.20
N ALA A 55 -0.13 -1.02 8.09
CA ALA A 55 -0.63 -1.70 6.92
C ALA A 55 0.44 -2.57 6.24
N ALA A 56 1.67 -2.07 6.11
CA ALA A 56 2.78 -2.84 5.55
C ALA A 56 3.20 -4.02 6.44
N CYS A 57 3.25 -3.82 7.76
CA CYS A 57 3.52 -4.90 8.72
C CYS A 57 2.45 -5.99 8.64
N LEU A 58 1.16 -5.62 8.68
CA LEU A 58 0.06 -6.56 8.57
C LEU A 58 0.05 -7.29 7.21
N PHE A 59 0.42 -6.59 6.14
CA PHE A 59 0.55 -7.20 4.81
C PHE A 59 1.63 -8.28 4.82
N LEU A 60 2.81 -8.00 5.38
CA LEU A 60 3.89 -8.98 5.49
C LEU A 60 3.50 -10.15 6.39
N GLU A 61 2.89 -9.89 7.55
CA GLU A 61 2.43 -10.93 8.49
C GLU A 61 1.42 -11.89 7.86
N ARG A 62 0.57 -11.41 6.94
CA ARG A 62 -0.46 -12.23 6.29
C ARG A 62 0.00 -12.95 5.02
N ASN A 63 1.12 -12.54 4.41
CA ASN A 63 1.54 -13.02 3.10
C ASN A 63 2.96 -13.62 3.07
N GLY A 64 3.67 -13.62 4.20
CA GLY A 64 4.95 -14.32 4.40
C GLY A 64 4.76 -15.57 5.24
#